data_AF-A0A7J6R0J6-F1
#
_entry.id   AF-A0A7J6R0J6-F1
#
_cell.length_a   1.000
_cell.length_b   1.000
_cell.length_c   1.000
_cell.angle_alpha   90.00
_cell.angle_beta   90.00
_cell.angle_gamma   90.00
#
_symmetry.space_group_name_H-M   'P 1'
#
loop_
_entity.id
_entity.type
_entity.pdbx_description
1 polymer ?
#
loop_
_entity_poly.entity_id
_entity_poly.type
_entity_poly.pdbx_seq_one_letter_code
_entity_poly.pdbx_strand_id
1 'polypeptide(L)'
;RGHTTSNWCYGCRRRHCENPISVKDFDTMQNVIRTLRPDTTFEGAKDSRSGTTWISVMYHETEGHPDVVRYLWLKKYTSSRVWKEITGGLTPPSRCYQDYERQVDKILKQFRRTFDTDEHLHMTEHLFNNCVQGNDSELYHLGSPVLEYKMKWKLYNGFKGAELRLRVTDYLHDREIDYMEFKEVVLRQHRRMTN
;
A
#
# COMPACT_ATOMS: atom_id res chain seq x y z
N ARG A 1 0.66 -36.15 17.79
CA ARG A 1 1.96 -35.61 18.25
C ARG A 1 1.86 -34.09 18.17
N GLY A 2 1.82 -33.41 19.33
CA GLY A 2 1.57 -31.98 19.41
C GLY A 2 2.75 -31.18 18.88
N HIS A 3 2.52 -30.39 17.84
CA HIS A 3 3.48 -29.38 17.41
C HIS A 3 3.53 -28.27 18.46
N THR A 4 4.60 -28.25 19.25
CA THR A 4 5.03 -27.07 20.00
C THR A 4 5.31 -25.96 19.00
N THR A 5 4.31 -25.13 18.72
CA THR A 5 4.50 -23.88 17.99
C THR A 5 5.36 -23.01 18.86
N SER A 6 6.57 -22.74 18.37
CA SER A 6 7.48 -21.74 18.93
C SER A 6 6.69 -20.47 19.25
N ASN A 7 6.59 -20.11 20.53
CA ASN A 7 5.87 -18.92 21.03
C ASN A 7 6.58 -17.60 20.67
N TRP A 8 7.31 -17.56 19.56
CA TRP A 8 8.10 -16.42 19.12
C TRP A 8 7.21 -15.50 18.29
N CYS A 9 6.83 -14.36 18.87
CA CYS A 9 6.09 -13.31 18.18
C CYS A 9 7.05 -12.26 17.63
N TYR A 10 7.15 -12.13 16.31
CA TYR A 10 8.02 -11.14 15.67
C TYR A 10 7.50 -9.71 15.86
N GLY A 11 6.19 -9.49 15.93
CA GLY A 11 5.58 -8.22 16.34
C GLY A 11 5.92 -7.81 17.77
N CYS A 12 6.09 -8.78 18.67
CA CYS A 12 6.32 -8.59 20.10
C CYS A 12 7.82 -8.56 20.44
N ARG A 13 8.67 -8.10 19.50
CA ARG A 13 10.13 -8.07 19.64
C ARG A 13 10.74 -9.43 20.05
N ARG A 14 10.22 -10.52 19.46
CA ARG A 14 10.66 -11.91 19.71
C ARG A 14 10.38 -12.42 21.13
N ARG A 15 9.41 -11.82 21.84
CA ARG A 15 8.87 -12.31 23.11
C ARG A 15 7.62 -13.14 22.90
N HIS A 16 7.07 -13.70 23.99
CA HIS A 16 5.73 -14.27 24.01
C HIS A 16 4.70 -13.22 23.56
N CYS A 17 3.66 -13.68 22.86
CA CYS A 17 2.58 -12.81 22.42
C CYS A 17 1.77 -12.31 23.64
N GLU A 18 1.63 -10.99 23.75
CA GLU A 18 0.85 -10.36 24.82
C GLU A 18 -0.66 -10.42 24.55
N ASN A 19 -1.05 -10.39 23.27
CA ASN A 19 -2.46 -10.48 22.85
C ASN A 19 -2.66 -11.60 21.80
N PRO A 20 -2.72 -12.87 22.25
CA PRO A 20 -2.84 -14.01 21.35
C PRO A 20 -4.25 -14.11 20.76
N ILE A 21 -4.32 -14.54 19.50
CA ILE A 21 -5.58 -14.79 18.81
C ILE A 21 -5.98 -16.24 19.06
N SER A 22 -7.16 -16.45 19.65
CA SER A 22 -7.68 -17.80 19.86
C SER A 22 -7.98 -18.49 18.51
N VAL A 23 -8.01 -19.82 18.50
CA VAL A 23 -8.39 -20.59 17.30
C VAL A 23 -9.78 -20.17 16.81
N LYS A 24 -10.73 -20.05 17.74
CA LYS A 24 -12.12 -19.69 17.46
C LYS A 24 -12.24 -18.29 16.84
N ASP A 25 -11.52 -17.32 17.38
CA ASP A 25 -11.55 -15.95 16.85
C ASP A 25 -10.94 -15.90 15.44
N PHE A 26 -9.84 -16.64 15.24
CA PHE A 26 -9.20 -16.74 13.94
C PHE A 26 -10.12 -17.39 12.88
N ASP A 27 -10.79 -18.48 13.23
CA ASP A 27 -11.76 -19.13 12.34
C ASP A 27 -12.95 -18.21 12.04
N THR A 28 -13.38 -17.42 13.03
CA THR A 28 -14.42 -16.39 12.85
C THR A 28 -13.97 -15.35 11.82
N MET A 29 -12.74 -14.84 11.92
CA MET A 29 -12.18 -13.89 10.96
C MET A 29 -12.05 -14.49 9.55
N GLN A 30 -11.71 -15.78 9.43
CA GLN A 30 -11.70 -16.48 8.14
C GLN A 30 -13.10 -16.61 7.51
N ASN A 31 -14.15 -16.62 8.32
CA ASN A 31 -15.52 -16.60 7.82
C ASN A 31 -15.93 -15.18 7.41
N VAL A 32 -15.56 -14.16 8.19
CA VAL A 32 -15.82 -12.74 7.88
C VAL A 32 -15.27 -12.35 6.51
N ILE A 33 -14.04 -12.75 6.16
CA ILE A 33 -13.46 -12.39 4.85
C ILE A 33 -14.26 -12.95 3.65
N ARG A 34 -15.15 -13.94 3.85
CA ARG A 34 -16.01 -14.46 2.78
C ARG A 34 -17.14 -13.50 2.41
N THR A 35 -17.55 -12.63 3.34
CA THR A 35 -18.61 -11.64 3.12
C THR A 35 -18.05 -10.30 2.63
N LEU A 36 -16.78 -10.02 2.88
CA LEU A 36 -16.06 -8.82 2.43
C LEU A 36 -15.37 -9.10 1.09
N ARG A 37 -16.14 -9.18 0.00
CA ARG A 37 -15.62 -9.66 -1.30
C ARG A 37 -15.45 -8.50 -2.28
N PRO A 38 -14.25 -8.32 -2.87
CA PRO A 38 -14.07 -7.40 -3.99
C PRO A 38 -14.67 -7.97 -5.27
N ASP A 39 -14.95 -7.10 -6.24
CA ASP A 39 -15.47 -7.48 -7.55
C ASP A 39 -14.58 -8.52 -8.27
N THR A 40 -13.26 -8.29 -8.24
CA THR A 40 -12.27 -9.14 -8.90
C THR A 40 -11.03 -9.37 -8.04
N THR A 41 -10.37 -10.51 -8.24
CA THR A 41 -9.07 -10.80 -7.64
C THR A 41 -7.98 -9.92 -8.23
N PHE A 42 -6.96 -9.62 -7.42
CA PHE A 42 -5.83 -8.83 -7.88
C PHE A 42 -4.79 -9.68 -8.60
N GLU A 43 -4.52 -9.33 -9.86
CA GLU A 43 -3.64 -10.10 -10.76
C GLU A 43 -2.25 -9.49 -10.95
N GLY A 44 -1.90 -8.47 -10.16
CA GLY A 44 -0.58 -7.84 -10.15
C GLY A 44 -0.35 -7.05 -11.43
N ALA A 45 0.76 -7.28 -12.13
CA ALA A 45 1.12 -6.54 -13.34
C ALA A 45 0.10 -6.63 -14.50
N LYS A 46 -0.82 -7.62 -14.47
CA LYS A 46 -1.91 -7.75 -15.46
C LYS A 46 -3.20 -7.05 -15.03
N ASP A 47 -3.27 -6.61 -13.79
CA ASP A 47 -4.42 -5.89 -13.26
C ASP A 47 -4.40 -4.45 -13.78
N SER A 48 -5.56 -3.81 -13.92
CA SER A 48 -5.62 -2.38 -14.24
C SER A 48 -5.35 -1.51 -13.02
N ARG A 49 -5.55 -2.05 -11.81
CA ARG A 49 -5.36 -1.38 -10.54
C ARG A 49 -3.89 -1.43 -10.15
N SER A 50 -3.35 -0.34 -9.64
CA SER A 50 -2.02 -0.32 -9.05
C SER A 50 -1.98 -0.98 -7.66
N GLY A 51 -0.78 -1.18 -7.10
CA GLY A 51 -0.61 -1.65 -5.72
C GLY A 51 -1.34 -0.76 -4.70
N THR A 52 -1.18 0.57 -4.81
CA THR A 52 -1.90 1.54 -3.97
C THR A 52 -3.42 1.45 -4.14
N THR A 53 -3.89 1.23 -5.36
CA THR A 53 -5.33 1.07 -5.63
C THR A 53 -5.87 -0.18 -4.95
N TRP A 54 -5.17 -1.30 -5.07
CA TRP A 54 -5.57 -2.55 -4.41
C TRP A 54 -5.57 -2.46 -2.89
N ILE A 55 -4.59 -1.75 -2.32
CA ILE A 55 -4.55 -1.46 -0.87
C ILE A 55 -5.78 -0.64 -0.44
N SER A 56 -6.21 0.31 -1.27
CA SER A 56 -7.38 1.14 -0.98
C SER A 56 -8.68 0.31 -0.98
N VAL A 57 -8.83 -0.60 -1.95
CA VAL A 57 -9.94 -1.57 -1.97
C VAL A 57 -9.93 -2.40 -0.70
N MET A 58 -8.78 -2.93 -0.29
CA MET A 58 -8.67 -3.68 0.96
C MET A 58 -9.13 -2.87 2.16
N TYR A 59 -8.68 -1.61 2.30
CA TYR A 59 -9.07 -0.77 3.43
C TYR A 59 -10.57 -0.47 3.44
N HIS A 60 -11.17 -0.26 2.27
CA HIS A 60 -12.62 -0.05 2.13
C HIS A 60 -13.40 -1.30 2.54
N GLU A 61 -13.05 -2.45 1.96
CA GLU A 61 -13.74 -3.73 2.21
C GLU A 61 -13.57 -4.22 3.66
N THR A 62 -12.51 -3.79 4.36
CA THR A 62 -12.19 -4.23 5.72
C THR A 62 -12.30 -3.10 6.75
N GLU A 63 -13.07 -2.06 6.44
CA GLU A 63 -13.32 -0.95 7.36
C GLU A 63 -13.88 -1.47 8.70
N GLY A 64 -13.37 -0.94 9.82
CA GLY A 64 -13.75 -1.39 11.17
C GLY A 64 -13.18 -2.74 11.62
N HIS A 65 -12.44 -3.46 10.77
CA HIS A 65 -11.84 -4.75 11.12
C HIS A 65 -10.34 -4.68 11.47
N PRO A 66 -9.83 -5.62 12.31
CA PRO A 66 -8.42 -5.64 12.71
C PRO A 66 -7.48 -6.14 11.59
N ASP A 67 -6.18 -5.89 11.72
CA ASP A 67 -5.16 -6.22 10.70
C ASP A 67 -5.07 -7.70 10.33
N VAL A 68 -5.46 -8.60 11.24
CA VAL A 68 -5.60 -10.03 10.90
C VAL A 68 -6.63 -10.26 9.80
N VAL A 69 -7.75 -9.52 9.80
CA VAL A 69 -8.75 -9.58 8.73
C VAL A 69 -8.16 -9.01 7.44
N ARG A 70 -7.45 -7.89 7.50
CA ARG A 70 -6.75 -7.28 6.34
C ARG A 70 -5.76 -8.23 5.70
N TYR A 71 -4.91 -8.86 6.51
CA TYR A 71 -3.96 -9.87 6.06
C TYR A 71 -4.67 -11.05 5.37
N LEU A 72 -5.71 -11.59 6.01
CA LEU A 72 -6.45 -12.73 5.49
C LEU A 72 -7.21 -12.39 4.21
N TRP A 73 -7.76 -11.18 4.13
CA TRP A 73 -8.42 -10.64 2.95
C TRP A 73 -7.45 -10.53 1.77
N LEU A 74 -6.28 -9.90 1.97
CA LEU A 74 -5.25 -9.77 0.93
C LEU A 74 -4.79 -11.16 0.46
N LYS A 75 -4.55 -12.08 1.39
CA LYS A 75 -4.15 -13.45 1.07
C LYS A 75 -5.19 -14.20 0.23
N LYS A 76 -6.47 -13.94 0.47
CA LYS A 76 -7.57 -14.62 -0.21
C LYS A 76 -7.84 -14.04 -1.60
N TYR A 77 -7.85 -12.71 -1.74
CA TYR A 77 -8.30 -12.04 -2.95
C TYR A 77 -7.15 -11.55 -3.85
N THR A 78 -5.90 -11.72 -3.42
CA THR A 78 -4.74 -11.60 -4.31
C THR A 78 -4.45 -12.95 -4.96
N SER A 79 -4.17 -12.97 -6.26
CA SER A 79 -3.88 -14.24 -6.94
C SER A 79 -2.64 -14.92 -6.35
N SER A 80 -2.63 -16.25 -6.34
CA SER A 80 -1.61 -17.01 -5.60
C SER A 80 -0.18 -16.73 -6.08
N ARG A 81 -0.01 -16.37 -7.36
CA ARG A 81 1.28 -15.97 -7.93
C ARG A 81 1.76 -14.65 -7.32
N VAL A 82 0.91 -13.64 -7.34
CA VAL A 82 1.20 -12.29 -6.82
C VAL A 82 1.41 -12.35 -5.31
N TRP A 83 0.59 -13.12 -4.59
CA TRP A 83 0.77 -13.29 -3.15
C TRP A 83 2.13 -13.88 -2.79
N LYS A 84 2.61 -14.88 -3.55
CA LYS A 84 3.96 -15.45 -3.35
C LYS A 84 5.06 -14.44 -3.65
N GLU A 85 4.88 -13.61 -4.67
CA GLU A 85 5.81 -12.54 -5.02
C GLU A 85 5.94 -11.50 -3.89
N ILE A 86 4.80 -11.05 -3.35
CA ILE A 86 4.73 -10.04 -2.27
C ILE A 86 5.11 -10.60 -0.90
N THR A 87 4.93 -11.89 -0.67
CA THR A 87 5.32 -12.54 0.59
C THR A 87 6.64 -13.28 0.50
N GLY A 88 7.35 -13.15 -0.63
CA GLY A 88 8.66 -13.75 -0.84
C GLY A 88 9.63 -13.35 0.27
N GLY A 89 10.14 -14.35 1.01
CA GLY A 89 11.06 -14.11 2.13
C GLY A 89 10.41 -13.61 3.43
N LEU A 90 9.07 -13.49 3.50
CA LEU A 90 8.37 -13.18 4.74
C LEU A 90 7.99 -14.47 5.47
N THR A 91 8.33 -14.55 6.75
CA THR A 91 7.81 -15.60 7.63
C THR A 91 6.32 -15.35 7.91
N PRO A 92 5.45 -16.38 7.85
CA PRO A 92 4.05 -16.24 8.23
C PRO A 92 3.90 -15.69 9.66
N PRO A 93 2.92 -14.80 9.91
CA PRO A 93 2.66 -14.29 11.26
C PRO A 93 2.30 -15.42 12.23
N SER A 94 2.77 -15.29 13.46
CA SER A 94 2.24 -16.02 14.61
C SER A 94 0.79 -15.60 14.90
N ARG A 95 0.02 -16.40 15.67
CA ARG A 95 -1.36 -16.07 16.08
C ARG A 95 -1.37 -14.95 17.14
N CYS A 96 -0.91 -13.76 16.76
CA CYS A 96 -0.75 -12.61 17.62
C CYS A 96 -1.13 -11.34 16.87
N TYR A 97 -2.00 -10.49 17.44
CA TYR A 97 -2.47 -9.28 16.76
C TYR A 97 -1.33 -8.36 16.30
N GLN A 98 -0.34 -8.13 17.17
CA GLN A 98 0.83 -7.27 16.87
C GLN A 98 1.71 -7.82 15.74
N ASP A 99 1.73 -9.15 15.56
CA ASP A 99 2.50 -9.76 14.47
C ASP A 99 1.78 -9.62 13.13
N TYR A 100 0.44 -9.68 13.14
CA TYR A 100 -0.37 -9.38 11.96
C TYR A 100 -0.24 -7.91 11.54
N GLU A 101 -0.34 -6.96 12.48
CA GLU A 101 -0.12 -5.53 12.21
C GLU A 101 1.23 -5.27 11.53
N ARG A 102 2.31 -5.82 12.11
CA ARG A 102 3.65 -5.71 11.54
C ARG A 102 3.76 -6.34 10.15
N GLN A 103 3.12 -7.49 9.93
CA GLN A 103 3.17 -8.17 8.64
C GLN A 103 2.36 -7.43 7.58
N VAL A 104 1.20 -6.87 7.93
CA VAL A 104 0.40 -6.04 7.03
C VAL A 104 1.24 -4.85 6.56
N ASP A 105 1.86 -4.07 7.45
CA ASP A 105 2.70 -2.93 7.05
C ASP A 105 3.79 -3.31 6.02
N LYS A 106 4.49 -4.44 6.23
CA LYS A 106 5.48 -4.94 5.28
C LYS A 106 4.87 -5.32 3.93
N ILE A 107 3.73 -6.01 3.95
CA ILE A 107 3.03 -6.45 2.75
C ILE A 107 2.54 -5.24 1.94
N LEU A 108 1.98 -4.23 2.60
CA LEU A 108 1.54 -2.99 1.95
C LEU A 108 2.72 -2.27 1.27
N LYS A 109 3.87 -2.18 1.95
CA LYS A 109 5.09 -1.61 1.36
C LYS A 109 5.56 -2.39 0.12
N GLN A 110 5.50 -3.72 0.17
CA GLN A 110 5.85 -4.55 -0.98
C GLN A 110 4.86 -4.39 -2.15
N PHE A 111 3.55 -4.34 -1.90
CA PHE A 111 2.55 -4.08 -2.95
C PHE A 111 2.84 -2.78 -3.69
N ARG A 112 3.09 -1.69 -2.96
CA ARG A 112 3.42 -0.38 -3.56
C ARG A 112 4.70 -0.47 -4.37
N ARG A 113 5.77 -1.03 -3.78
CA ARG A 113 7.08 -1.15 -4.44
C ARG A 113 7.00 -1.96 -5.74
N THR A 114 6.20 -3.03 -5.77
CA THR A 114 6.16 -3.96 -6.90
C THR A 114 5.16 -3.52 -7.98
N PHE A 115 4.03 -2.90 -7.61
CA PHE A 115 2.92 -2.65 -8.54
C PHE A 115 2.52 -1.18 -8.70
N ASP A 116 3.21 -0.24 -8.04
CA ASP A 116 3.13 1.18 -8.39
C ASP A 116 4.30 1.55 -9.33
N THR A 117 4.36 0.89 -10.49
CA THR A 117 5.40 1.12 -11.51
C THR A 117 4.98 2.18 -12.54
N ASP A 118 5.95 2.80 -13.21
CA ASP A 118 5.70 3.80 -14.26
C ASP A 118 4.84 3.25 -15.42
N GLU A 119 4.95 1.96 -15.71
CA GLU A 119 4.10 1.27 -16.69
C GLU A 119 2.63 1.25 -16.24
N HIS A 120 2.39 0.98 -14.95
CA HIS A 120 1.05 1.08 -14.35
C HIS A 120 0.53 2.52 -14.36
N LEU A 121 1.43 3.50 -14.18
CA LEU A 121 1.08 4.92 -14.27
C LEU A 121 0.64 5.30 -15.68
N HIS A 122 1.38 4.89 -16.71
CA HIS A 122 1.02 5.16 -18.09
C HIS A 122 -0.28 4.47 -18.50
N MET A 123 -0.50 3.24 -18.05
CA MET A 123 -1.76 2.53 -18.28
C MET A 123 -2.95 3.23 -17.61
N THR A 124 -2.81 3.63 -16.34
CA THR A 124 -3.86 4.34 -15.60
C THR A 124 -4.15 5.71 -16.22
N GLU A 125 -3.12 6.44 -16.64
CA GLU A 125 -3.24 7.73 -17.31
C GLU A 125 -3.90 7.61 -18.69
N HIS A 126 -3.55 6.58 -19.46
CA HIS A 126 -4.22 6.26 -20.71
C HIS A 126 -5.70 5.93 -20.50
N LEU A 127 -6.04 5.13 -19.48
CA LEU A 127 -7.44 4.81 -19.16
C LEU A 127 -8.22 6.04 -18.70
N PHE A 128 -7.61 6.90 -17.89
CA PHE A 128 -8.22 8.16 -17.44
C PHE A 128 -8.46 9.12 -18.61
N ASN A 129 -7.47 9.34 -19.48
CA ASN A 129 -7.58 10.26 -20.61
C ASN A 129 -8.58 9.78 -21.67
N ASN A 130 -8.83 8.47 -21.74
CA ASN A 130 -9.83 7.88 -22.64
C ASN A 130 -11.17 7.58 -21.94
N CYS A 131 -11.35 8.02 -20.69
CA CYS A 131 -12.61 7.89 -19.99
C CYS A 131 -13.61 8.88 -20.61
N VAL A 132 -14.75 8.36 -21.07
CA VAL A 132 -15.87 9.17 -21.56
C VAL A 132 -16.95 9.15 -20.48
N GLN A 133 -17.48 10.33 -20.16
CA GLN A 133 -18.47 10.53 -19.11
C GLN A 133 -19.72 9.65 -19.30
N GLY A 134 -20.13 8.93 -18.25
CA GLY A 134 -21.31 8.05 -18.26
C GLY A 134 -21.07 6.54 -18.07
N ASN A 135 -19.84 6.11 -17.73
CA ASN A 135 -19.54 4.74 -17.32
C ASN A 135 -19.19 4.70 -15.82
N ASP A 136 -19.66 3.68 -15.09
CA ASP A 136 -19.50 3.51 -13.63
C ASP A 136 -18.04 3.55 -13.10
N SER A 137 -17.04 3.58 -13.99
CA SER A 137 -15.62 3.74 -13.68
C SER A 137 -15.16 5.19 -13.42
N GLU A 138 -15.99 6.21 -13.66
CA GLU A 138 -15.62 7.63 -13.49
C GLU A 138 -15.24 7.99 -12.04
N LEU A 139 -15.97 7.46 -11.05
CA LEU A 139 -15.78 7.83 -9.64
C LEU A 139 -14.68 7.03 -8.93
N TYR A 140 -14.40 5.81 -9.39
CA TYR A 140 -13.34 4.96 -8.85
C TYR A 140 -11.94 5.60 -9.01
N HIS A 141 -11.73 6.33 -10.11
CA HIS A 141 -10.48 7.03 -10.39
C HIS A 141 -10.40 8.45 -9.81
N LEU A 142 -11.52 9.09 -9.47
CA LEU A 142 -11.55 10.39 -8.79
C LEU A 142 -11.17 10.30 -7.30
N GLY A 143 -11.48 9.17 -6.65
CA GLY A 143 -11.06 8.89 -5.27
C GLY A 143 -9.65 8.30 -5.15
N SER A 144 -8.99 7.98 -6.28
CA SER A 144 -7.63 7.48 -6.26
C SER A 144 -6.70 8.59 -5.77
N PRO A 145 -6.00 8.42 -4.63
CA PRO A 145 -5.14 9.46 -4.10
C PRO A 145 -4.13 9.86 -5.17
N VAL A 146 -4.01 11.18 -5.40
CA VAL A 146 -2.99 11.70 -6.31
C VAL A 146 -1.65 11.18 -5.81
N LEU A 147 -1.01 10.36 -6.63
CA LEU A 147 0.26 9.74 -6.28
C LEU A 147 1.22 10.80 -5.76
N GLU A 148 1.87 10.53 -4.62
CA GLU A 148 2.78 11.49 -4.00
C GLU A 148 3.85 11.98 -4.98
N TYR A 149 4.33 11.09 -5.86
CA TYR A 149 5.20 11.43 -6.98
C TYR A 149 4.59 12.51 -7.90
N LYS A 150 3.32 12.37 -8.31
CA LYS A 150 2.62 13.40 -9.10
C LYS A 150 2.45 14.70 -8.30
N MET A 151 2.24 14.63 -6.99
CA MET A 151 2.18 15.82 -6.13
C MET A 151 3.55 16.54 -6.06
N LYS A 152 4.65 15.80 -5.92
CA LYS A 152 6.02 16.34 -5.96
C LYS A 152 6.32 16.98 -7.32
N TRP A 153 6.00 16.32 -8.42
CA TRP A 153 6.22 16.84 -9.77
C TRP A 153 5.36 18.06 -10.10
N LYS A 154 4.08 18.09 -9.67
CA LYS A 154 3.24 19.28 -9.81
C LYS A 154 3.83 20.47 -9.06
N LEU A 155 4.31 20.26 -7.83
CA LEU A 155 4.97 21.29 -7.05
C LEU A 155 6.26 21.77 -7.74
N TYR A 156 7.10 20.83 -8.21
CA TYR A 156 8.34 21.10 -8.93
C TYR A 156 8.14 21.91 -10.22
N ASN A 157 7.18 21.49 -11.06
CA ASN A 157 6.86 22.16 -12.32
C ASN A 157 6.22 23.54 -12.10
N GLY A 158 5.54 23.74 -10.97
CA GLY A 158 4.95 25.03 -10.59
C GLY A 158 5.98 26.13 -10.26
N PHE A 159 7.24 25.78 -9.98
CA PHE A 159 8.27 26.78 -9.68
C PHE A 159 8.65 27.56 -10.94
N LYS A 160 8.68 28.90 -10.88
CA LYS A 160 9.16 29.73 -12.00
C LYS A 160 10.69 29.86 -12.06
N GLY A 161 11.40 29.61 -10.96
CA GLY A 161 12.85 29.77 -10.87
C GLY A 161 13.64 28.50 -11.19
N ALA A 162 14.54 28.56 -12.18
CA ALA A 162 15.39 27.43 -12.56
C ALA A 162 16.38 26.99 -11.45
N GLU A 163 16.84 27.94 -10.64
CA GLU A 163 17.80 27.66 -9.57
C GLU A 163 17.19 26.88 -8.39
N LEU A 164 15.95 27.21 -8.00
CA LEU A 164 15.24 26.44 -6.97
C LEU A 164 14.98 25.01 -7.45
N ARG A 165 14.62 24.84 -8.74
CA ARG A 165 14.42 23.52 -9.36
C ARG A 165 15.69 22.68 -9.23
N LEU A 166 16.85 23.19 -9.66
CA LEU A 166 18.13 22.46 -9.58
C LEU A 166 18.45 21.97 -8.16
N ARG A 167 18.15 22.76 -7.12
CA ARG A 167 18.44 22.41 -5.73
C ARG A 167 17.50 21.35 -5.13
N VAL A 168 16.36 21.08 -5.77
CA VAL A 168 15.37 20.11 -5.29
C VAL A 168 15.20 18.90 -6.21
N THR A 169 15.87 18.87 -7.37
CA THR A 169 15.78 17.79 -8.38
C THR A 169 16.15 16.42 -7.81
N ASP A 170 17.18 16.33 -6.97
CA ASP A 170 17.61 15.06 -6.40
C ASP A 170 16.55 14.46 -5.47
N TYR A 171 15.86 15.32 -4.71
CA TYR A 171 14.77 14.96 -3.80
C TYR A 171 13.45 14.62 -4.50
N LEU A 172 13.29 15.07 -5.75
CA LEU A 172 12.12 14.79 -6.58
C LEU A 172 12.06 13.32 -6.99
N HIS A 173 13.22 12.73 -7.30
CA HIS A 173 13.35 11.35 -7.76
C HIS A 173 13.57 10.35 -6.62
N ASP A 174 13.89 10.85 -5.43
CA ASP A 174 14.08 10.03 -4.24
C ASP A 174 12.75 9.39 -3.80
N ARG A 175 12.76 8.05 -3.78
CA ARG A 175 11.61 7.21 -3.39
C ARG A 175 11.48 7.04 -1.88
N GLU A 176 12.50 7.40 -1.10
CA GLU A 176 12.45 7.35 0.37
C GLU A 176 11.79 8.59 0.97
N ILE A 177 11.74 9.68 0.22
CA ILE A 177 11.18 10.96 0.65
C ILE A 177 9.70 11.00 0.31
N ASP A 178 8.83 11.34 1.26
CA ASP A 178 7.40 11.53 0.99
C ASP A 178 7.09 12.95 0.46
N TYR A 179 5.83 13.20 0.07
CA TYR A 179 5.43 14.52 -0.44
C TYR A 179 5.58 15.65 0.60
N MET A 180 5.30 15.38 1.88
CA MET A 180 5.36 16.40 2.93
C MET A 180 6.80 16.77 3.25
N GLU A 181 7.69 15.80 3.29
CA GLU A 181 9.13 16.01 3.44
C GLU A 181 9.70 16.75 2.24
N PHE A 182 9.29 16.40 1.01
CA PHE A 182 9.68 17.15 -0.19
C PHE A 182 9.24 18.63 -0.13
N LYS A 183 8.03 18.91 0.35
CA LYS A 183 7.53 20.27 0.55
C LYS A 183 8.37 21.05 1.56
N GLU A 184 8.78 20.44 2.66
CA GLU A 184 9.66 21.08 3.65
C GLU A 184 11.06 21.37 3.08
N VAL A 185 11.62 20.44 2.28
CA VAL A 185 12.89 20.66 1.56
C VAL A 185 12.78 21.88 0.63
N VAL A 186 11.71 21.97 -0.16
CA VAL A 186 11.44 23.12 -1.03
C VAL A 186 11.41 24.44 -0.24
N LEU A 187 10.64 24.49 0.85
CA LEU A 187 10.52 25.70 1.68
C LEU A 187 11.85 26.10 2.33
N ARG A 188 12.68 25.13 2.70
CA ARG A 188 14.02 25.36 3.26
C ARG A 188 14.98 25.93 2.22
N GLN A 189 14.99 25.37 1.01
CA GLN A 189 15.85 25.85 -0.07
C GLN A 189 15.43 27.26 -0.54
N HIS A 190 14.12 27.52 -0.65
CA HIS A 190 13.64 28.85 -1.01
C HIS A 190 14.05 29.94 0.00
N ARG A 191 13.94 29.65 1.31
CA ARG A 191 14.39 30.57 2.37
C ARG A 191 15.89 30.87 2.31
N ARG A 192 16.71 29.90 1.88
CA ARG A 192 18.16 30.10 1.69
C ARG A 192 18.53 30.91 0.45
N MET A 193 17.60 31.06 -0.50
CA MET A 193 17.79 31.88 -1.70
C MET A 193 17.28 33.32 -1.52
N THR A 194 16.41 33.54 -0.54
CA THR A 194 15.80 34.86 -0.24
C THR A 194 16.49 35.60 0.89
N ASN A 195 17.43 34.95 1.58
CA ASN A 195 18.38 35.54 2.52
C ASN A 195 19.77 35.61 1.86
#